data_AF-A0A7Z0WK38-F1
#
_entry.id   AF-A0A7Z0WK38-F1
#
_cell.length_a   1.000
_cell.length_b   1.000
_cell.length_c   1.000
_cell.angle_alpha   90.00
_cell.angle_beta   90.00
_cell.angle_gamma   90.00
#
_symmetry.space_group_name_H-M   'P 1'
#
loop_
_entity.id
_entity.type
_entity.pdbx_description
1 polymer ?
#
loop_
_entity_poly.entity_id
_entity_poly.type
_entity_poly.pdbx_seq_one_letter_code
_entity_poly.pdbx_strand_id
1 'polypeptide(L)'
;MDIDVVMSLAKNSYSAAEQYAQITTKITRTDAATPHLADKFGAATGADSDVVAMLDEFYEYLRTTTARYQLVGEQLEASARDYVQTDTEQQDVYNRYQNDFDAYDIGEADLGIDPGREAGDTDRPDGATDAQPDGFGTDENPAENIEAGDGYLSGLDPEEGN
;
A
#
# COMPACT_ATOMS: atom_id res chain seq x y z
N MET A 1 20.10 -11.86 -13.15
CA MET A 1 18.74 -11.41 -12.78
C MET A 1 17.92 -11.40 -14.06
N ASP A 2 16.66 -11.82 -14.03
CA ASP A 2 15.81 -11.80 -15.23
C ASP A 2 15.10 -10.43 -15.31
N ILE A 3 15.49 -9.60 -16.29
CA ILE A 3 14.93 -8.25 -16.48
C ILE A 3 13.43 -8.33 -16.77
N ASP A 4 12.95 -9.37 -17.45
CA ASP A 4 11.54 -9.51 -17.77
C ASP A 4 10.69 -9.63 -16.49
N VAL A 5 11.16 -10.44 -15.54
CA VAL A 5 10.49 -10.60 -14.23
C VAL A 5 10.49 -9.28 -13.45
N VAL A 6 11.63 -8.58 -13.40
CA VAL A 6 11.76 -7.32 -12.66
C VAL A 6 10.89 -6.22 -13.24
N MET A 7 10.89 -6.05 -14.56
CA MET A 7 10.08 -5.03 -15.23
C MET A 7 8.58 -5.38 -15.19
N SER A 8 8.22 -6.66 -15.25
CA SER A 8 6.84 -7.11 -15.05
C SER A 8 6.35 -6.81 -13.63
N LEU A 9 7.21 -7.02 -12.62
CA LEU A 9 6.90 -6.62 -11.25
C LEU A 9 6.73 -5.10 -11.11
N ALA A 10 7.62 -4.30 -11.72
CA ALA A 10 7.50 -2.84 -11.72
C ALA A 10 6.15 -2.39 -12.31
N LYS A 11 5.78 -2.95 -13.47
CA LYS A 11 4.48 -2.69 -14.12
C LYS A 11 3.29 -3.04 -13.21
N ASN A 12 3.33 -4.21 -12.57
CA ASN A 12 2.26 -4.65 -11.68
C ASN A 12 2.14 -3.75 -10.45
N SER A 13 3.27 -3.29 -9.90
CA SER A 13 3.30 -2.34 -8.80
C SER A 13 2.67 -1.00 -9.20
N TYR A 14 3.03 -0.42 -10.34
CA TYR A 14 2.37 0.79 -10.83
C TYR A 14 0.87 0.62 -11.06
N SER A 15 0.46 -0.51 -11.66
CA SER A 15 -0.96 -0.78 -11.86
C SER A 15 -1.71 -0.92 -10.53
N ALA A 16 -1.09 -1.51 -9.51
CA ALA A 16 -1.67 -1.58 -8.17
C ALA A 16 -1.80 -0.17 -7.56
N ALA A 17 -0.75 0.66 -7.64
CA ALA A 17 -0.79 2.04 -7.17
C ALA A 17 -1.95 2.83 -7.82
N GLU A 18 -2.07 2.76 -9.15
CA GLU A 18 -3.14 3.43 -9.88
C GLU A 18 -4.54 2.94 -9.44
N GLN A 19 -4.71 1.62 -9.30
CA GLN A 19 -5.98 1.04 -8.85
C GLN A 19 -6.36 1.50 -7.44
N TYR A 20 -5.40 1.56 -6.52
CA TYR A 20 -5.64 2.08 -5.17
C TYR A 20 -5.95 3.58 -5.20
N ALA A 21 -5.26 4.39 -5.99
CA ALA A 21 -5.56 5.82 -6.15
C ALA A 21 -7.00 6.06 -6.66
N GLN A 22 -7.49 5.21 -7.57
CA GLN A 22 -8.88 5.26 -8.03
C GLN A 22 -9.90 4.92 -6.93
N ILE A 23 -9.56 4.01 -6.01
CA ILE A 23 -10.38 3.68 -4.84
C ILE A 23 -10.41 4.87 -3.87
N THR A 24 -9.25 5.45 -3.57
CA THR A 24 -9.10 6.62 -2.70
C THR A 24 -9.99 7.78 -3.18
N THR A 25 -10.01 8.06 -4.49
CA THR A 25 -10.88 9.08 -5.09
C THR A 25 -12.38 8.82 -4.85
N LYS A 26 -12.80 7.55 -4.79
CA LYS A 26 -14.20 7.19 -4.52
C LYS A 26 -14.56 7.37 -3.05
N ILE A 27 -13.62 7.16 -2.13
CA ILE A 27 -13.81 7.36 -0.69
C ILE A 27 -13.91 8.85 -0.37
N THR A 28 -13.11 9.71 -1.00
CA THR A 28 -13.25 11.17 -0.84
C THR A 28 -14.64 11.69 -1.27
N ARG A 29 -15.36 10.96 -2.14
CA ARG A 29 -16.76 11.30 -2.47
C ARG A 29 -17.74 10.97 -1.34
N THR A 30 -17.38 10.07 -0.42
CA THR A 30 -18.18 9.77 0.78
C THR A 30 -18.08 10.87 1.84
N ASP A 31 -17.04 11.72 1.81
CA ASP A 31 -16.93 12.89 2.71
C ASP A 31 -18.11 13.86 2.55
N ALA A 32 -18.65 13.98 1.34
CA ALA A 32 -19.85 14.77 1.09
C ALA A 32 -21.11 14.19 1.77
N ALA A 33 -21.11 12.89 2.07
CA ALA A 33 -22.17 12.20 2.79
C ALA A 33 -21.96 12.24 4.32
N THR A 34 -20.75 12.51 4.81
CA THR A 34 -20.42 12.59 6.25
C THR A 34 -21.35 13.51 7.05
N PRO A 35 -21.79 14.70 6.56
CA PRO A 35 -22.75 15.54 7.28
C PRO A 35 -24.14 14.91 7.48
N HIS A 36 -24.45 13.81 6.78
CA HIS A 36 -25.67 13.03 6.98
C HIS A 36 -25.55 12.01 8.12
N LEU A 37 -24.34 11.77 8.63
CA LEU A 37 -24.10 11.05 9.89
C LEU A 37 -24.39 12.00 11.05
N ALA A 38 -25.68 12.21 11.28
CA ALA A 38 -26.17 13.06 12.34
C ALA A 38 -27.50 12.53 12.87
N ASP A 39 -27.77 12.84 14.14
CA ASP A 39 -29.05 12.55 14.74
C ASP A 39 -30.18 13.40 14.12
N LYS A 40 -31.42 13.16 14.57
CA LYS A 40 -32.60 13.90 14.12
C LYS A 40 -32.56 15.41 14.36
N PHE A 41 -31.60 15.90 15.16
CA PHE A 41 -31.38 17.31 15.46
C PHE A 41 -30.15 17.89 14.74
N GLY A 42 -29.43 17.09 13.96
CA GLY A 42 -28.25 17.50 13.21
C GLY A 42 -26.95 17.45 14.02
N ALA A 43 -26.92 16.76 15.16
CA ALA A 43 -25.71 16.54 15.95
C ALA A 43 -25.10 15.17 15.67
N ALA A 44 -23.78 15.11 15.50
CA ALA A 44 -23.06 13.83 15.42
C ALA A 44 -23.15 13.09 16.76
N THR A 45 -23.52 11.83 16.71
CA THR A 45 -23.46 10.90 17.84
C THR A 45 -22.06 10.33 18.02
N GLY A 46 -21.84 9.57 19.10
CA GLY A 46 -20.57 8.83 19.29
C GLY A 46 -20.30 7.86 18.13
N ALA A 47 -21.31 7.09 17.73
CA ALA A 47 -21.21 6.16 16.61
C ALA A 47 -20.92 6.87 15.28
N ASP A 48 -21.48 8.07 15.05
CA ASP A 48 -21.16 8.87 13.85
C ASP A 48 -19.68 9.29 13.84
N SER A 49 -19.14 9.64 15.01
CA SER A 49 -17.72 10.01 15.15
C SER A 49 -16.79 8.82 14.92
N ASP A 50 -17.17 7.64 15.40
CA ASP A 50 -16.40 6.40 15.20
C ASP A 50 -16.36 6.00 13.72
N VAL A 51 -17.47 6.15 12.99
CA VAL A 51 -17.53 5.88 11.55
C VAL A 51 -16.61 6.84 10.78
N VAL A 52 -16.60 8.13 11.16
CA VAL A 52 -15.70 9.11 10.54
C VAL A 52 -14.23 8.75 10.80
N ALA A 53 -13.88 8.42 12.04
CA ALA A 53 -12.51 8.02 12.39
C ALA A 53 -12.06 6.76 11.61
N MET A 54 -12.95 5.78 11.45
CA MET A 54 -12.67 4.57 10.67
C MET A 54 -12.45 4.88 9.17
N LEU A 55 -13.23 5.81 8.62
CA LEU A 55 -13.06 6.25 7.23
C LEU A 55 -11.72 6.97 7.03
N ASP A 56 -11.34 7.84 7.96
CA ASP A 56 -10.06 8.54 7.94
C ASP A 56 -8.87 7.55 8.03
N GLU A 57 -8.92 6.58 8.95
CA GLU A 57 -7.89 5.56 9.09
C GLU A 57 -7.77 4.69 7.83
N PHE A 58 -8.90 4.28 7.26
CA PHE A 58 -8.90 3.50 6.01
C PHE A 58 -8.36 4.30 4.83
N TYR A 59 -8.70 5.60 4.75
CA TYR A 59 -8.17 6.50 3.73
C TYR A 59 -6.64 6.61 3.81
N GLU A 60 -6.09 6.85 5.01
CA GLU A 60 -4.64 6.95 5.22
C GLU A 60 -3.94 5.62 4.91
N TYR A 61 -4.52 4.49 5.30
CA TYR A 61 -3.97 3.16 4.93
C TYR A 61 -3.86 2.98 3.41
N LEU A 62 -4.88 3.35 2.64
CA LEU A 62 -4.87 3.25 1.18
C LEU A 62 -3.86 4.20 0.56
N ARG A 63 -3.70 5.40 1.14
CA ARG A 63 -2.74 6.41 0.71
C ARG A 63 -1.30 5.90 0.86
N THR A 64 -0.92 5.39 2.02
CA THR A 64 0.40 4.79 2.25
C THR A 64 0.62 3.56 1.36
N THR A 65 -0.40 2.72 1.20
CA THR A 65 -0.30 1.52 0.33
C THR A 65 -0.04 1.91 -1.12
N THR A 66 -0.76 2.91 -1.63
CA THR A 66 -0.56 3.47 -2.99
C THR A 66 0.87 3.97 -3.17
N ALA A 67 1.35 4.77 -2.23
CA ALA A 67 2.71 5.31 -2.23
C ALA A 67 3.79 4.22 -2.28
N ARG A 68 3.63 3.17 -1.47
CA ARG A 68 4.57 2.04 -1.44
C ARG A 68 4.63 1.29 -2.77
N TYR A 69 3.49 1.02 -3.40
CA TYR A 69 3.48 0.37 -4.71
C TYR A 69 4.16 1.23 -5.78
N GLN A 70 3.94 2.54 -5.75
CA GLN A 70 4.62 3.47 -6.65
C GLN A 70 6.15 3.43 -6.45
N LEU A 71 6.62 3.55 -5.20
CA LEU A 71 8.05 3.50 -4.89
C LEU A 71 8.71 2.16 -5.26
N VAL A 72 8.01 1.05 -5.06
CA VAL A 72 8.53 -0.27 -5.46
C VAL A 72 8.69 -0.33 -6.98
N GLY A 73 7.74 0.22 -7.75
CA GLY A 73 7.89 0.36 -9.20
C GLY A 73 9.16 1.13 -9.58
N GLU A 74 9.35 2.31 -8.99
CA GLU A 74 10.49 3.19 -9.26
C GLU A 74 11.84 2.53 -8.91
N GLN A 75 11.90 1.84 -7.77
CA GLN A 75 13.10 1.14 -7.31
C GLN A 75 13.45 -0.06 -8.19
N LEU A 76 12.44 -0.80 -8.67
CA LEU A 76 12.63 -1.92 -9.59
C LEU A 76 13.13 -1.44 -10.96
N GLU A 77 12.61 -0.34 -11.48
CA GLU A 77 13.11 0.28 -12.71
C GLU A 77 14.56 0.76 -12.57
N ALA A 78 14.88 1.44 -11.46
CA ALA A 78 16.25 1.88 -11.18
C ALA A 78 17.21 0.67 -11.11
N SER A 79 16.81 -0.39 -10.42
CA SER A 79 17.60 -1.62 -10.32
C SER A 79 17.78 -2.31 -11.68
N ALA A 80 16.72 -2.37 -12.50
CA ALA A 80 16.79 -2.92 -13.85
C ALA A 80 17.72 -2.11 -14.75
N ARG A 81 17.66 -0.78 -14.65
CA ARG A 81 18.53 0.14 -15.38
C ARG A 81 20.00 -0.07 -15.03
N ASP A 82 20.32 -0.17 -13.74
CA ASP A 82 21.70 -0.41 -13.27
C ASP A 82 22.22 -1.79 -13.74
N TYR A 83 21.33 -2.79 -13.76
CA TYR A 83 21.67 -4.11 -14.25
C TYR A 83 22.02 -4.11 -15.75
N VAL A 84 21.18 -3.52 -16.61
CA VAL A 84 21.45 -3.51 -18.07
C VAL A 84 22.61 -2.61 -18.48
N GLN A 85 23.00 -1.65 -17.65
CA GLN A 85 24.25 -0.91 -17.86
C GLN A 85 25.49 -1.80 -17.69
N THR A 86 25.38 -2.85 -16.87
CA THR A 86 26.47 -3.79 -16.58
C THR A 86 26.42 -5.02 -17.49
N ASP A 87 25.21 -5.46 -17.89
CA ASP A 87 24.95 -6.65 -18.70
C ASP A 87 24.06 -6.30 -19.92
N THR A 88 24.71 -6.05 -21.06
CA THR A 88 24.03 -5.53 -22.26
C THR A 88 23.17 -6.58 -22.99
N GLU A 89 23.26 -7.86 -22.63
CA GLU A 89 22.50 -8.93 -23.29
C GLU A 89 20.98 -8.76 -23.10
N GLN A 90 20.55 -8.05 -22.05
CA GLN A 90 19.14 -7.82 -21.73
C GLN A 90 18.67 -6.38 -22.05
N GLN A 91 19.51 -5.57 -22.71
CA GLN A 91 19.21 -4.17 -23.01
C GLN A 91 17.99 -4.02 -23.94
N ASP A 92 17.81 -4.91 -24.91
CA ASP A 92 16.66 -4.89 -25.83
C ASP A 92 15.34 -5.16 -25.10
N VAL A 93 15.35 -6.03 -24.09
CA VAL A 93 14.16 -6.35 -23.27
C VAL A 93 13.80 -5.14 -22.41
N TYR A 94 14.78 -4.54 -21.72
CA TYR A 94 14.59 -3.32 -20.95
C TYR A 94 14.03 -2.18 -21.81
N ASN A 95 14.62 -1.93 -22.99
CA ASN A 95 14.15 -0.88 -23.90
C ASN A 95 12.71 -1.11 -24.37
N ARG A 96 12.29 -2.38 -24.56
CA ARG A 96 10.90 -2.69 -24.90
C ARG A 96 9.95 -2.28 -23.77
N TYR A 97 10.28 -2.62 -22.53
CA TYR A 97 9.45 -2.23 -21.38
C TYR A 97 9.38 -0.71 -21.20
N GLN A 98 10.50 0.01 -21.37
CA GLN A 98 10.48 1.47 -21.29
C GLN A 98 9.59 2.08 -22.38
N ASN A 99 9.68 1.59 -23.62
CA ASN A 99 8.78 2.03 -24.69
C ASN A 99 7.31 1.73 -24.37
N ASP A 100 7.03 0.57 -23.77
CA ASP A 100 5.68 0.23 -23.33
C ASP A 100 5.21 1.14 -22.18
N PHE A 101 6.10 1.48 -21.24
CA PHE A 101 5.76 2.37 -20.13
C PHE A 101 5.43 3.76 -20.64
N ASP A 102 6.26 4.31 -21.52
CA ASP A 102 6.03 5.60 -22.19
C ASP A 102 4.75 5.59 -23.05
N ALA A 103 4.47 4.49 -23.75
CA ALA A 103 3.32 4.40 -24.66
C ALA A 103 1.98 4.25 -23.93
N TYR A 104 2.00 3.74 -22.70
CA TYR A 104 0.81 3.47 -21.89
C TYR A 104 0.77 4.28 -20.59
N ASP A 105 1.61 5.30 -20.46
CA ASP A 105 1.73 6.18 -19.28
C ASP A 105 1.88 5.39 -17.96
N ILE A 106 2.62 4.27 -17.99
CA ILE A 106 2.81 3.41 -16.81
C ILE A 106 3.79 4.08 -15.85
N GLY A 107 3.37 4.27 -14.60
CA GLY A 107 4.17 4.94 -13.57
C GLY A 107 4.05 6.47 -13.57
N GLU A 108 3.36 7.05 -14.56
CA GLU A 108 3.15 8.49 -14.74
C GLU A 108 1.82 9.00 -14.14
N ALA A 109 1.05 8.12 -13.49
CA ALA A 109 -0.24 8.49 -12.91
C ALA A 109 -0.09 9.58 -11.82
N ASP A 110 -0.86 10.65 -11.92
CA ASP A 110 -0.96 11.64 -10.83
C ASP A 110 -1.73 11.01 -9.65
N LEU A 111 -0.98 10.60 -8.63
CA LEU A 111 -1.52 9.97 -7.43
C LEU A 111 -2.10 11.01 -6.45
N GLY A 112 -1.92 12.31 -6.69
CA GLY A 112 -2.31 13.38 -5.76
C GLY A 112 -1.54 13.37 -4.44
N ILE A 113 -0.47 12.59 -4.34
CA ILE A 113 0.37 12.39 -3.16
C ILE A 113 1.85 12.34 -3.53
N ASP A 114 2.73 12.60 -2.58
CA ASP A 114 4.17 12.41 -2.70
C ASP A 114 4.55 11.01 -2.18
N PRO A 115 4.84 10.02 -3.04
CA PRO A 115 5.06 8.65 -2.63
C PRO A 115 6.21 8.49 -1.63
N GLY A 116 7.29 9.26 -1.79
CA GLY A 116 8.46 9.22 -0.91
C GLY A 116 8.12 9.65 0.51
N ARG A 117 7.30 10.69 0.64
CA ARG A 117 6.82 11.17 1.94
C ARG A 117 5.84 10.20 2.59
N GLU A 118 4.82 9.77 1.85
CA GLU A 118 3.71 8.98 2.41
C GLU A 118 4.11 7.54 2.76
N ALA A 119 5.09 6.96 2.06
CA ALA A 119 5.64 5.67 2.42
C ALA A 119 6.62 5.77 3.61
N GLY A 120 7.33 6.89 3.74
CA GLY A 120 8.34 7.10 4.79
C GLY A 120 7.81 7.00 6.21
N ASP A 121 6.52 7.31 6.42
CA ASP A 121 5.84 7.16 7.72
C ASP A 121 5.79 5.69 8.21
N THR A 122 6.13 4.75 7.33
CA THR A 122 6.17 3.33 7.62
C THR A 122 7.54 2.71 7.38
N ASP A 123 8.57 3.55 7.25
CA ASP A 123 9.94 3.08 7.18
C ASP A 123 10.27 2.23 8.41
N ARG A 124 11.18 1.29 8.19
CA ARG A 124 11.66 0.42 9.25
C ARG A 124 12.35 1.31 10.29
N PRO A 125 11.91 1.30 11.57
CA PRO A 125 12.47 2.21 12.57
C PRO A 125 13.96 1.94 12.77
N ASP A 126 14.73 2.99 13.05
CA ASP A 126 16.21 2.98 13.12
C ASP A 126 16.82 1.93 14.10
N GLY A 127 16.00 1.31 14.96
CA GLY A 127 16.39 0.26 15.90
C GLY A 127 15.89 -1.14 15.55
N ALA A 128 15.20 -1.33 14.42
CA ALA A 128 14.68 -2.63 14.05
C ALA A 128 15.82 -3.57 13.64
N THR A 129 15.99 -4.63 14.41
CA THR A 129 16.95 -5.69 14.12
C THR A 129 16.38 -6.69 13.11
N ASP A 130 17.23 -7.38 12.36
CA ASP A 130 16.84 -8.55 11.54
C ASP A 130 16.52 -9.80 12.37
N ALA A 131 16.58 -9.69 13.70
CA ALA A 131 16.08 -10.72 14.59
C ALA A 131 14.55 -10.82 14.43
N GLN A 132 14.09 -11.94 13.85
CA GLN A 132 12.70 -12.33 13.96
C GLN A 132 12.37 -12.57 15.45
N PRO A 133 11.23 -12.09 15.95
CA PRO A 133 10.77 -12.46 17.28
C PRO A 133 10.63 -13.98 17.37
N ASP A 134 11.11 -14.58 18.47
CA ASP A 134 10.89 -16.00 18.75
C ASP A 134 9.38 -16.30 18.68
N GLY A 135 8.96 -17.05 17.67
CA GLY A 135 7.55 -17.38 17.42
C GLY A 135 7.08 -17.17 15.98
N PHE A 136 7.78 -16.38 15.17
CA PHE A 136 7.60 -16.39 13.72
C PHE A 136 8.50 -17.47 13.14
N GLY A 137 7.89 -18.56 12.70
CA GLY A 137 8.58 -19.73 12.19
C GLY A 137 9.68 -19.44 11.17
N THR A 138 10.69 -20.29 11.18
CA THR A 138 11.85 -20.24 10.28
C THR A 138 11.60 -21.09 9.03
N ASP A 139 12.50 -21.03 8.04
CA ASP A 139 12.47 -21.90 6.85
C ASP A 139 12.50 -23.41 7.23
N GLU A 140 13.06 -23.73 8.39
CA GLU A 140 13.12 -25.10 8.93
C GLU A 140 11.92 -25.46 9.81
N ASN A 141 11.12 -24.46 10.23
CA ASN A 141 9.96 -24.63 11.10
C ASN A 141 8.91 -23.54 10.81
N PRO A 142 8.10 -23.67 9.74
CA PRO A 142 7.13 -22.65 9.35
C PRO A 142 6.10 -22.44 10.47
N ALA A 143 5.72 -21.20 10.73
CA ALA A 143 4.92 -20.80 11.89
C ALA A 143 3.60 -21.58 11.97
N GLU A 144 3.53 -22.62 12.80
CA GLU A 144 2.27 -23.23 13.20
C GLU A 144 1.66 -22.38 14.33
N ASN A 145 0.44 -21.91 14.07
CA ASN A 145 -0.48 -21.20 14.98
C ASN A 145 -0.14 -19.74 15.33
N ILE A 146 -0.67 -18.83 14.50
CA ILE A 146 -0.86 -17.43 14.86
C ILE A 146 -2.02 -17.34 15.88
N GLU A 147 -1.75 -17.58 17.17
CA GLU A 147 -2.63 -17.16 18.28
C GLU A 147 -2.64 -15.62 18.44
N ALA A 148 -1.73 -14.89 17.77
CA ALA A 148 -1.66 -13.44 17.80
C ALA A 148 -2.66 -12.72 16.88
N GLY A 149 -3.35 -13.45 16.00
CA GLY A 149 -4.37 -12.92 15.08
C GLY A 149 -5.72 -12.69 15.77
N ASP A 150 -6.01 -13.47 16.81
CA ASP A 150 -7.27 -13.35 17.58
C ASP A 150 -7.27 -12.14 18.53
N GLY A 151 -6.10 -11.61 18.90
CA GLY A 151 -5.99 -10.46 19.79
C GLY A 151 -6.62 -9.19 19.23
N TYR A 152 -6.48 -8.95 17.91
CA TYR A 152 -7.08 -7.79 17.24
C TYR A 152 -8.59 -7.88 17.08
N LEU A 153 -9.15 -9.10 17.08
CA LEU A 153 -10.60 -9.32 17.01
C LEU A 153 -11.25 -9.36 18.40
N SER A 154 -10.50 -9.68 19.45
CA SER A 154 -11.01 -9.76 20.83
C SER A 154 -11.42 -8.40 21.44
N GLY A 155 -11.02 -7.28 20.82
CA GLY A 155 -11.42 -5.93 21.24
C GLY A 155 -12.69 -5.39 20.56
N LEU A 156 -13.29 -6.14 19.64
CA LEU A 156 -14.46 -5.73 18.84
C LEU A 156 -15.74 -6.47 19.24
N ASP A 157 -15.77 -7.13 20.41
CA ASP A 157 -16.96 -7.84 20.87
C ASP A 157 -18.01 -6.83 21.41
N PRO A 158 -19.21 -6.72 20.78
CA PRO A 158 -20.26 -5.84 21.24
C PRO A 158 -21.21 -6.60 22.18
N GLU A 159 -20.73 -6.95 23.37
CA GLU A 159 -21.57 -7.32 24.52
C GLU A 159 -20.91 -6.66 25.74
N GLU A 160 -21.51 -5.68 26.42
CA GLU A 160 -22.72 -5.84 27.21
C GLU A 160 -23.54 -4.53 27.22
N GLY A 161 -24.73 -4.59 26.63
CA GLY A 161 -25.86 -3.80 27.09
C GLY A 161 -26.49 -4.48 28.31
N ASN A 162 -26.57 -3.76 29.41
CA ASN A 162 -27.70 -3.84 30.34
C ASN A 162 -27.93 -2.51 31.04
#